data_AF-A0A524B3J1-F1
#
_entry.id   AF-A0A524B3J1-F1
#
_cell.length_a   1.000
_cell.length_b   1.000
_cell.length_c   1.000
_cell.angle_alpha   90.00
_cell.angle_beta   90.00
_cell.angle_gamma   90.00
#
_symmetry.space_group_name_H-M   'P 1'
#
loop_
_entity.id
_entity.type
_entity.pdbx_description
1 polymer ?
#
loop_
_entity_poly.entity_id
_entity_poly.type
_entity_poly.pdbx_seq_one_letter_code
_entity_poly.pdbx_strand_id
1 'polypeptide(L)'
;MERQAWLAECLARHDNGDWGDLDHDDRAANQLAIRRHEGRLLSRFVVPESLTADTDEDAVWIITDDLDDPDTATTILWPSDY
;
A
#
# COMPACT_ATOMS: atom_id res chain seq x y z
N MET A 1 -9.68 8.20 -16.21
CA MET A 1 -9.74 6.72 -16.07
C MET A 1 -8.40 6.10 -15.73
N GLU A 2 -7.26 6.75 -16.02
CA GLU A 2 -5.92 6.19 -15.77
C GLU A 2 -5.58 6.00 -14.28
N ARG A 3 -5.88 6.98 -13.41
CA ARG A 3 -5.58 6.88 -11.97
C ARG A 3 -6.28 5.70 -11.28
N GLN A 4 -7.57 5.48 -11.54
CA GLN A 4 -8.31 4.37 -10.91
C GLN A 4 -7.78 3.00 -11.35
N ALA A 5 -7.44 2.85 -12.63
CA ALA A 5 -6.85 1.61 -13.14
C ALA A 5 -5.49 1.33 -12.49
N TRP A 6 -4.66 2.36 -12.36
CA TRP A 6 -3.36 2.26 -11.68
C TRP A 6 -3.50 1.91 -10.18
N LEU A 7 -4.46 2.53 -9.47
CA LEU A 7 -4.73 2.19 -8.06
C LEU A 7 -5.21 0.74 -7.90
N ALA A 8 -6.03 0.23 -8.83
CA ALA A 8 -6.46 -1.16 -8.82
C ALA A 8 -5.28 -2.12 -9.03
N GLU A 9 -4.32 -1.76 -9.89
CA GLU A 9 -3.07 -2.52 -10.06
C GLU A 9 -2.22 -2.52 -8.79
N CYS A 10 -2.03 -1.37 -8.15
CA CYS A 10 -1.34 -1.27 -6.86
C CYS A 10 -2.01 -2.13 -5.78
N LEU A 11 -3.34 -2.15 -5.72
CA LEU A 11 -4.07 -3.00 -4.78
C LEU A 11 -3.87 -4.48 -5.06
N ALA A 12 -3.90 -4.89 -6.35
CA ALA A 12 -3.62 -6.28 -6.72
C ALA A 12 -2.19 -6.68 -6.36
N ARG A 13 -1.22 -5.76 -6.51
CA ARG A 13 0.17 -6.00 -6.09
C ARG A 13 0.30 -6.19 -4.57
N HIS A 14 -0.38 -5.35 -3.79
CA HIS A 14 -0.47 -5.50 -2.32
C HIS A 14 -1.01 -6.89 -1.93
N ASP A 15 -2.13 -7.31 -2.53
CA ASP A 15 -2.74 -8.63 -2.26
C ASP A 15 -1.79 -9.80 -2.60
N ASN A 16 -0.98 -9.67 -3.64
CA ASN A 16 0.00 -10.68 -4.04
C ASN A 16 1.34 -10.60 -3.30
N GLY A 17 1.47 -9.72 -2.32
CA GLY A 17 2.69 -9.55 -1.53
C GLY A 17 3.82 -8.77 -2.22
N ASP A 18 3.51 -8.06 -3.30
CA ASP A 18 4.40 -7.06 -3.88
C ASP A 18 4.18 -5.71 -3.17
N TRP A 19 5.04 -5.44 -2.20
CA TRP A 19 4.92 -4.27 -1.33
C TRP A 19 5.40 -2.95 -1.96
N GLY A 20 5.86 -2.97 -3.20
CA GLY A 20 6.40 -1.79 -3.86
C GLY A 20 7.74 -1.35 -3.26
N ASP A 21 7.87 -0.07 -2.95
CA ASP A 21 9.08 0.63 -2.47
C ASP A 21 9.12 0.73 -0.94
N LEU A 22 9.07 -0.41 -0.24
CA LEU A 22 9.33 -0.48 1.19
C LEU A 22 10.81 -0.72 1.47
N ASP A 23 11.29 -0.18 2.59
CA ASP A 23 12.61 -0.50 3.12
C ASP A 23 12.67 -1.92 3.70
N HIS A 24 13.83 -2.30 4.24
CA HIS A 24 14.04 -3.63 4.79
C HIS A 24 13.16 -3.91 6.02
N ASP A 25 13.01 -2.92 6.89
CA ASP A 25 12.36 -3.10 8.19
C ASP A 25 10.85 -3.17 8.04
N ASP A 26 10.27 -2.34 7.16
CA ASP A 26 8.84 -2.41 6.82
C ASP A 26 8.49 -3.72 6.10
N ARG A 27 9.36 -4.22 5.22
CA ARG A 27 9.17 -5.55 4.62
C ARG A 27 9.25 -6.66 5.66
N ALA A 28 10.18 -6.56 6.62
CA ALA A 28 10.30 -7.53 7.70
C ALA A 28 9.06 -7.50 8.60
N ALA A 29 8.48 -6.33 8.85
CA ALA A 29 7.23 -6.16 9.58
C ALA A 29 6.07 -6.84 8.84
N ASN A 30 5.89 -6.61 7.53
CA ASN A 30 4.88 -7.30 6.73
C ASN A 30 5.03 -8.82 6.82
N GLN A 31 6.25 -9.35 6.66
CA GLN A 31 6.50 -10.79 6.77
C GLN A 31 6.15 -11.34 8.15
N LEU A 32 6.43 -10.57 9.21
CA LEU A 32 6.09 -10.97 10.57
C LEU A 32 4.58 -11.01 10.77
N ALA A 33 3.87 -9.98 10.29
CA ALA A 33 2.41 -9.88 10.35
C ALA A 33 1.75 -11.06 9.64
N ILE A 34 2.20 -11.40 8.42
CA ILE A 34 1.72 -12.57 7.67
C ILE A 34 1.96 -13.86 8.43
N ARG A 35 3.18 -14.08 8.94
CA ARG A 35 3.53 -15.33 9.65
C ARG A 35 2.72 -15.52 10.93
N ARG A 36 2.35 -14.43 11.58
CA ARG A 36 1.60 -14.45 12.84
C ARG A 36 0.10 -14.33 12.66
N HIS A 37 -0.35 -13.94 11.47
CA HIS A 37 -1.74 -13.57 11.19
C HIS A 37 -2.25 -12.49 12.16
N GLU A 38 -1.43 -11.45 12.42
CA GLU A 38 -1.76 -10.34 13.32
C GLU A 38 -1.15 -9.03 12.80
N GLY A 39 -1.74 -7.89 13.15
CA GLY A 39 -1.20 -6.57 12.82
C GLY A 39 -1.39 -6.17 11.36
N ARG A 40 -0.59 -5.21 10.88
CA ARG A 40 -0.83 -4.55 9.59
C ARG A 40 0.13 -4.92 8.47
N LEU A 41 -0.37 -4.78 7.24
CA LEU A 41 0.42 -4.80 6.01
C LEU A 41 0.52 -3.41 5.41
N LEU A 42 1.71 -3.07 4.94
CA LEU A 42 1.99 -1.82 4.24
C LEU A 42 2.42 -2.08 2.80
N SER A 43 2.16 -1.13 1.92
CA SER A 43 2.80 -1.02 0.61
C SER A 43 2.95 0.44 0.25
N ARG A 44 4.04 0.74 -0.46
CA ARG A 44 4.34 2.08 -0.97
C ARG A 44 4.58 2.00 -2.46
N PHE A 45 3.85 2.76 -3.27
CA PHE A 45 4.07 2.79 -4.72
C PHE A 45 4.31 4.21 -5.19
N VAL A 46 5.46 4.45 -5.82
CA VAL A 46 5.77 5.73 -6.44
C VAL A 46 4.76 5.99 -7.56
N VAL A 47 4.10 7.14 -7.50
CA VAL A 47 3.13 7.63 -8.47
C VAL A 47 3.87 7.94 -9.76
N PRO A 48 3.43 7.40 -10.91
CA PRO A 48 3.99 7.74 -12.21
C PRO A 48 3.89 9.25 -12.47
N GLU A 49 4.90 9.82 -13.15
CA GLU A 49 4.92 11.24 -13.52
C GLU A 49 3.68 11.68 -14.32
N SER A 50 3.06 10.75 -15.08
CA SER A 50 1.82 11.00 -15.81
C SER A 50 0.59 11.19 -14.92
N LEU A 51 0.67 10.81 -13.64
CA LEU A 51 -0.40 10.87 -12.65
C LEU A 51 -0.10 11.84 -11.49
N THR A 52 1.15 12.30 -11.35
CA THR A 52 1.52 13.32 -10.38
C THR A 52 0.90 14.67 -10.77
N ALA A 53 0.17 15.29 -9.84
CA ALA A 53 -0.34 16.64 -9.98
C ALA A 53 0.09 17.45 -8.76
N ASP A 54 1.01 18.41 -8.95
CA ASP A 54 1.33 19.50 -8.01
C ASP A 54 1.45 19.13 -6.51
N THR A 55 2.07 18.00 -6.18
CA THR A 55 2.43 17.64 -4.79
C THR A 55 3.90 17.25 -4.70
N ASP A 56 4.54 17.64 -3.59
CA ASP A 56 5.92 17.27 -3.24
C ASP A 56 6.03 15.79 -2.83
N GLU A 57 4.90 15.11 -2.71
CA GLU A 57 4.82 13.71 -2.32
C GLU A 57 4.52 12.82 -3.53
N ASP A 58 5.30 11.75 -3.61
CA ASP A 58 5.47 10.97 -4.81
C ASP A 58 4.88 9.57 -4.70
N ALA A 59 4.17 9.21 -3.62
CA ALA A 59 3.77 7.82 -3.39
C ALA A 59 2.36 7.63 -2.82
N VAL A 60 1.73 6.55 -3.28
CA VAL A 60 0.52 6.00 -2.66
C VAL A 60 0.89 4.98 -1.61
N TRP A 61 0.19 5.06 -0.47
CA TRP A 61 0.25 4.05 0.57
C TRP A 61 -0.99 3.17 0.53
N ILE A 62 -0.79 1.85 0.62
CA ILE A 62 -1.87 0.87 0.81
C ILE A 62 -1.64 0.15 2.12
N ILE A 63 -2.65 0.16 2.98
CA ILE A 63 -2.56 -0.34 4.36
C ILE A 63 -3.72 -1.30 4.59
N THR A 64 -3.41 -2.55 4.95
CA THR A 64 -4.41 -3.49 5.51
C THR A 64 -4.19 -3.55 7.01
N ASP A 65 -5.21 -3.23 7.80
CA ASP A 65 -5.04 -2.84 9.20
C ASP A 65 -4.76 -3.99 10.17
N ASP A 66 -5.73 -4.85 10.48
CA ASP A 66 -5.53 -5.93 11.44
C ASP A 66 -5.80 -7.28 10.79
N LEU A 67 -4.78 -8.10 10.60
CA LEU A 67 -4.92 -9.39 9.94
C LEU A 67 -5.63 -10.44 10.79
N ASP A 68 -5.82 -10.21 12.09
CA ASP A 68 -6.59 -11.09 12.95
C ASP A 68 -8.10 -10.76 12.97
N ASP A 69 -8.48 -9.58 12.46
CA ASP A 69 -9.86 -9.10 12.38
C ASP A 69 -10.50 -9.54 11.04
N PRO A 70 -11.59 -10.33 11.06
CA PRO A 70 -12.29 -10.70 9.83
C PRO A 70 -12.94 -9.51 9.10
N ASP A 71 -13.19 -8.38 9.78
CA ASP A 71 -13.76 -7.15 9.21
C ASP A 71 -12.67 -6.10 8.87
N THR A 72 -11.40 -6.53 8.79
CA THR A 72 -10.27 -5.67 8.49
C THR A 72 -10.43 -4.87 7.19
N ALA A 73 -9.99 -3.62 7.22
CA ALA A 73 -10.10 -2.72 6.09
C ALA A 73 -8.75 -2.55 5.38
N THR A 74 -8.81 -2.41 4.05
CA THR A 74 -7.69 -1.94 3.25
C THR A 74 -7.92 -0.48 2.87
N THR A 75 -7.07 0.40 3.37
CA THR A 75 -7.09 1.84 3.08
C THR A 75 -6.05 2.17 2.01
N ILE A 76 -6.45 2.99 1.02
CA ILE A 76 -5.57 3.54 0.00
C ILE A 76 -5.45 5.05 0.24
N LEU A 77 -4.24 5.54 0.49
CA LEU A 77 -3.93 6.94 0.73
C LEU A 77 -3.19 7.52 -0.47
N TRP A 78 -3.79 8.50 -1.14
CA TRP A 78 -3.10 9.29 -2.16
C TRP A 78 -2.18 10.32 -1.51
N PRO A 79 -1.11 10.79 -2.19
CA PRO A 79 -0.27 11.90 -1.73
C PRO A 79 -0.99 13.16 -1.22
N SER A 80 -2.23 13.43 -1.64
CA SER A 80 -2.99 14.59 -1.18
C SER A 80 -3.86 14.32 0.05
N ASP A 81 -3.91 13.07 0.50
CA ASP A 81 -4.87 12.60 1.50
C ASP A 81 -4.28 12.59 2.93
N TYR A 82 -2.98 12.89 3.09
CA TYR A 82 -2.30 12.97 4.39
C TYR A 82 -1.56 14.29 4.61
#